data_AF-A0A7C5ZIW8-F1
#
_entry.id   AF-A0A7C5ZIW8-F1
#
_cell.length_a   1.000
_cell.length_b   1.000
_cell.length_c   1.000
_cell.angle_alpha   90.00
_cell.angle_beta   90.00
_cell.angle_gamma   90.00
#
_symmetry.space_group_name_H-M   'P 1'
#
loop_
_entity.id
_entity.type
_entity.pdbx_description
1 polymer ?
#
loop_
_entity_poly.entity_id
_entity_poly.type
_entity_poly.pdbx_seq_one_letter_code
_entity_poly.pdbx_strand_id
1 'polypeptide(L)'
;MCRRVPTLALRGEGARPAPHHVLLLGPTGCGKTLLVRTLCALLDVPAEHTSATTLTETGYAGDDVEAPVARLWRRAGHDRRRAERGVIVLDEIDKIRIARDGHRDISGEGVQNGLLTLLDGRIVHVRDERRATDEVD
;
A
#
# COMPACT_ATOMS: atom_id res chain seq x y z
N MET A 1 -1.29 -6.95 -34.57
CA MET A 1 -2.71 -7.17 -34.24
C MET A 1 -2.82 -7.51 -32.75
N CYS A 2 -2.90 -6.50 -31.89
CA CYS A 2 -3.13 -6.70 -30.46
C CYS A 2 -4.64 -6.76 -30.25
N ARG A 3 -5.19 -7.91 -29.84
CA ARG A 3 -6.61 -8.01 -29.50
C ARG A 3 -6.85 -7.19 -28.23
N ARG A 4 -7.84 -6.29 -28.28
CA ARG A 4 -8.34 -5.60 -27.09
C ARG A 4 -8.66 -6.65 -26.03
N VAL A 5 -7.96 -6.58 -24.90
CA VAL A 5 -8.39 -7.26 -23.69
C VAL A 5 -9.76 -6.66 -23.35
N PRO A 6 -10.83 -7.45 -23.23
CA PRO A 6 -12.13 -6.91 -22.89
C PRO A 6 -12.00 -6.24 -21.53
N THR A 7 -12.30 -4.94 -21.50
CA THR A 7 -12.48 -4.16 -20.28
C THR A 7 -13.40 -4.96 -19.36
N LEU A 8 -12.86 -5.42 -18.23
CA LEU A 8 -13.62 -6.11 -17.19
C LEU A 8 -14.77 -5.18 -16.79
N ALA A 9 -15.97 -5.50 -17.26
CA ALA A 9 -17.16 -4.71 -17.03
C ALA A 9 -17.59 -4.89 -15.58
N LEU A 10 -17.00 -4.11 -14.67
CA LEU A 10 -17.54 -3.90 -13.34
C LEU A 10 -18.71 -2.91 -13.46
N ARG A 11 -19.80 -3.41 -14.03
CA ARG A 11 -21.10 -2.74 -13.99
C ARG A 11 -21.76 -3.08 -12.65
N GLY A 12 -21.76 -2.08 -11.76
CA GLY A 12 -22.70 -1.94 -10.67
C GLY A 12 -23.03 -0.45 -10.55
N GLU A 13 -24.16 -0.03 -11.12
CA GLU A 13 -24.62 1.35 -11.01
C GLU A 13 -24.86 1.70 -9.53
N GLY A 14 -24.12 2.69 -9.01
CA GLY A 14 -24.30 3.24 -7.66
C GLY A 14 -23.26 2.83 -6.61
N ALA A 15 -22.42 1.83 -6.84
CA ALA A 15 -21.34 1.48 -5.93
C ALA A 15 -20.06 2.25 -6.30
N ARG A 16 -19.39 2.89 -5.33
CA ARG A 16 -18.02 3.38 -5.54
C ARG A 16 -17.19 2.18 -5.99
N PRO A 17 -16.43 2.26 -7.10
CA PRO A 17 -15.61 1.13 -7.54
C PRO A 17 -14.70 0.71 -6.39
N ALA A 18 -14.76 -0.56 -6.01
CA ALA A 18 -13.86 -1.12 -5.03
C ALA A 18 -12.41 -0.92 -5.52
N PRO A 19 -11.48 -0.55 -4.64
CA PRO A 19 -10.09 -0.39 -5.05
C PRO A 19 -9.57 -1.69 -5.69
N HIS A 20 -8.94 -1.58 -6.86
CA HIS A 20 -8.35 -2.72 -7.56
C HIS A 20 -6.94 -2.96 -7.03
N HIS A 21 -6.82 -3.92 -6.11
CA HIS A 21 -5.53 -4.38 -5.60
C HIS A 21 -4.92 -5.42 -6.57
N VAL A 22 -3.61 -5.35 -6.78
CA VAL A 22 -2.90 -6.25 -7.69
C VAL A 22 -1.83 -7.02 -6.93
N LEU A 23 -1.84 -8.35 -7.06
CA LEU A 23 -0.78 -9.22 -6.56
C LEU A 23 0.10 -9.70 -7.71
N LEU A 24 1.40 -9.38 -7.66
CA LEU A 24 2.36 -9.76 -8.68
C LEU A 24 3.16 -10.99 -8.25
N LEU A 25 2.91 -12.14 -8.90
CA LEU A 25 3.59 -13.40 -8.60
C LEU A 25 4.68 -13.75 -9.63
N GLY A 26 5.73 -14.42 -9.19
CA GLY A 26 6.81 -14.97 -10.02
C GLY A 26 8.19 -14.90 -9.35
N PRO A 27 9.24 -15.46 -9.98
CA PRO A 27 10.53 -15.72 -9.35
C PRO A 27 11.28 -14.44 -9.00
N THR A 28 12.28 -14.57 -8.11
CA THR A 28 13.22 -13.48 -7.82
C THR A 28 13.97 -13.09 -9.10
N GLY A 29 14.26 -11.80 -9.26
CA GLY A 29 15.01 -11.30 -10.41
C GLY A 29 14.24 -11.16 -11.73
N CYS A 30 12.94 -11.49 -11.82
CA CYS A 30 12.15 -11.27 -13.04
C CYS A 30 11.70 -9.80 -13.27
N GLY A 31 12.16 -8.87 -12.44
CA GLY A 31 11.93 -7.44 -12.64
C GLY A 31 10.57 -6.91 -12.14
N LYS A 32 9.90 -7.56 -11.18
CA LYS A 32 8.61 -7.07 -10.61
C LYS A 32 8.72 -5.65 -10.07
N THR A 33 9.71 -5.42 -9.21
CA THR A 33 9.96 -4.12 -8.60
C THR A 33 10.30 -3.07 -9.66
N LEU A 34 11.06 -3.44 -10.70
CA LEU A 34 11.35 -2.56 -11.83
C LEU A 34 10.09 -2.23 -12.63
N LEU A 35 9.27 -3.23 -12.96
CA LEU A 35 8.04 -3.07 -13.71
C LEU A 35 7.08 -2.08 -13.02
N VAL A 36 6.87 -2.23 -11.71
CA VAL A 36 5.97 -1.33 -10.98
C VAL A 36 6.55 0.08 -10.88
N ARG A 37 7.86 0.22 -10.60
CA ARG A 37 8.53 1.54 -10.57
C ARG A 37 8.41 2.26 -11.91
N THR A 38 8.69 1.56 -13.01
CA THR A 38 8.60 2.10 -14.37
C THR A 38 7.15 2.49 -14.69
N LEU A 39 6.16 1.66 -14.34
CA LEU A 39 4.76 1.99 -14.57
C LEU A 39 4.32 3.26 -13.83
N CYS A 40 4.69 3.39 -12.56
CA CYS A 40 4.36 4.59 -11.76
C CYS A 40 5.02 5.84 -12.35
N ALA A 41 6.28 5.74 -12.77
CA ALA A 41 7.01 6.85 -13.39
C ALA A 41 6.39 7.26 -14.75
N LEU A 42 5.97 6.29 -15.57
CA LEU A 42 5.32 6.57 -16.86
C LEU A 42 3.94 7.21 -16.71
N LEU A 43 3.23 6.90 -15.61
CA LEU A 43 1.90 7.45 -15.33
C LEU A 43 1.92 8.74 -14.49
N ASP A 44 3.10 9.20 -14.07
CA ASP A 44 3.29 10.36 -13.19
C ASP A 44 2.42 10.33 -11.92
N VAL A 45 2.35 9.15 -11.29
CA VAL A 45 1.61 8.96 -10.02
C VAL A 45 2.56 8.89 -8.84
N PRO A 46 2.21 9.51 -7.69
CA PRO A 46 3.02 9.36 -6.48
C PRO A 46 3.02 7.88 -6.06
N ALA A 47 4.20 7.33 -5.80
CA ALA A 47 4.35 5.93 -5.43
C ALA A 47 5.20 5.79 -4.16
N GLU A 48 4.78 4.92 -3.25
CA GLU A 48 5.54 4.51 -2.07
C GLU A 48 5.89 3.03 -2.19
N HIS A 49 7.16 2.69 -1.98
CA HIS A 49 7.65 1.31 -2.01
C HIS A 49 8.09 0.92 -0.61
N THR A 50 7.46 -0.08 -0.01
CA THR A 50 7.78 -0.57 1.34
C THR A 50 7.87 -2.10 1.31
N SER A 51 8.82 -2.69 2.03
CA SER A 51 8.82 -4.14 2.25
C SER A 51 7.83 -4.49 3.37
N ALA A 52 7.06 -5.56 3.18
CA ALA A 52 6.14 -6.04 4.21
C ALA A 52 6.86 -6.51 5.48
N THR A 53 8.16 -6.86 5.40
CA THR A 53 8.95 -7.32 6.56
C THR A 53 9.24 -6.22 7.57
N THR A 54 9.17 -4.95 7.18
CA THR A 54 9.39 -3.81 8.09
C THR A 54 8.14 -3.42 8.87
N LEU A 55 6.99 -3.96 8.48
CA LEU A 55 5.71 -3.67 9.12
C LEU A 55 5.56 -4.54 10.37
N THR A 56 5.10 -3.94 11.46
CA THR A 56 4.79 -4.61 12.71
C THR A 56 3.43 -4.16 13.22
N GLU A 57 2.83 -4.96 14.11
CA GLU A 57 1.64 -4.54 14.82
C GLU A 57 1.93 -3.28 15.67
N THR A 58 0.92 -2.41 15.80
CA THR A 58 1.01 -1.20 16.62
C THR A 58 1.52 -1.54 18.03
N GLY A 59 2.59 -0.88 18.45
CA GLY A 59 3.21 -1.11 19.77
C GLY A 59 4.37 -2.10 19.78
N TYR A 60 4.75 -2.68 18.63
CA TYR A 60 5.98 -3.46 18.46
C TYR A 60 7.08 -2.64 17.77
N ALA A 61 8.32 -3.14 17.84
CA ALA A 61 9.48 -2.49 17.22
C ALA A 61 9.45 -2.64 15.69
N GLY A 62 9.05 -1.58 14.98
CA GLY A 62 8.95 -1.54 13.52
C GLY A 62 8.04 -0.40 13.04
N ASP A 63 7.74 -0.37 11.74
CA ASP A 63 6.78 0.58 11.19
C ASP A 63 5.35 0.08 11.41
N ASP A 64 4.44 0.96 11.82
CA ASP A 64 3.01 0.66 11.80
C ASP A 64 2.55 0.38 10.35
N VAL A 65 1.53 -0.47 10.20
CA VAL A 65 0.87 -0.78 8.93
C VAL A 65 0.34 0.48 8.23
N GLU A 66 0.02 1.54 8.98
CA GLU A 66 -0.42 2.83 8.41
C GLU A 66 0.74 3.72 7.89
N ALA A 67 2.00 3.38 8.21
CA ALA A 67 3.16 4.21 7.85
C ALA A 67 3.37 4.44 6.35
N PRO A 68 3.16 3.44 5.45
CA PRO A 68 3.26 3.66 4.00
C PRO A 68 2.27 4.71 3.47
N VAL A 69 1.09 4.83 4.09
CA VAL A 69 0.09 5.84 3.71
C VAL A 69 0.60 7.25 4.05
N ALA A 70 1.20 7.42 5.24
CA ALA A 70 1.82 8.69 5.63
C ALA A 70 3.01 9.06 4.74
N ARG A 71 3.82 8.08 4.31
CA ARG A 71 4.90 8.29 3.34
C ARG A 71 4.36 8.69 1.97
N LEU A 72 3.32 8.03 1.48
CA LEU A 72 2.65 8.39 0.22
C LEU A 72 2.08 9.82 0.28
N TRP A 73 1.43 10.19 1.38
CA TRP A 73 0.92 11.55 1.61
C TRP A 73 2.01 12.62 1.45
N ARG A 74 3.18 12.39 2.06
CA ARG A 74 4.34 13.27 1.90
C ARG A 74 4.84 13.32 0.46
N ARG A 75 4.95 12.16 -0.22
CA ARG A 75 5.36 12.10 -1.64
C ARG A 75 4.37 12.76 -2.60
N ALA A 76 3.09 12.76 -2.26
CA ALA A 76 2.05 13.49 -2.99
C ALA A 76 2.15 15.01 -2.80
N GLY A 77 3.05 15.50 -1.95
CA GLY A 77 3.21 16.93 -1.66
C GLY A 77 2.15 17.46 -0.70
N HIS A 78 1.50 16.58 0.08
CA HIS A 78 0.36 16.92 0.94
C HIS A 78 -0.88 17.35 0.13
N ASP A 79 -0.99 16.85 -1.09
CA ASP A 79 -2.16 17.02 -1.95
C ASP A 79 -3.03 15.76 -1.89
N ARG A 80 -4.25 15.93 -1.38
CA ARG A 80 -5.26 14.87 -1.27
C ARG A 80 -5.62 14.24 -2.61
N ARG A 81 -5.84 15.04 -3.65
CA ARG A 81 -6.22 14.51 -4.97
C ARG A 81 -5.10 13.70 -5.59
N ARG A 82 -3.85 14.07 -5.34
CA ARG A 82 -2.68 13.30 -5.79
C ARG A 82 -2.49 12.03 -4.96
N ALA A 83 -2.63 12.12 -3.64
CA ALA A 83 -2.49 10.97 -2.74
C ALA A 83 -3.56 9.89 -3.00
N GLU A 84 -4.82 10.29 -3.26
CA GLU A 84 -5.93 9.37 -3.60
C GLU A 84 -5.69 8.59 -4.91
N ARG A 85 -4.80 9.08 -5.79
CA ARG A 85 -4.38 8.42 -7.03
C ARG A 85 -3.03 7.73 -6.92
N GLY A 86 -2.40 7.79 -5.75
CA GLY A 86 -1.08 7.24 -5.52
C GLY A 86 -1.09 5.72 -5.42
N VAL A 87 0.10 5.13 -5.55
CA VAL A 87 0.30 3.68 -5.52
C VAL A 87 1.17 3.32 -4.33
N ILE A 88 0.74 2.35 -3.53
CA ILE A 88 1.58 1.73 -2.50
C ILE A 88 1.97 0.35 -2.99
N VAL A 89 3.27 0.08 -2.99
CA VAL A 89 3.85 -1.19 -3.42
C VAL A 89 4.42 -1.87 -2.19
N LEU A 90 3.81 -3.00 -1.84
CA LEU A 90 4.28 -3.88 -0.77
C LEU A 90 5.10 -5.01 -1.40
N ASP A 91 6.41 -5.02 -1.12
CA ASP A 91 7.31 -6.10 -1.55
C ASP A 91 7.44 -7.16 -0.44
N GLU A 92 7.95 -8.35 -0.78
CA GLU A 92 8.19 -9.44 0.20
C GLU A 92 6.95 -9.86 1.02
N ILE A 93 5.75 -9.75 0.45
CA ILE A 93 4.50 -10.13 1.13
C ILE A 93 4.45 -11.63 1.49
N ASP A 94 5.25 -12.46 0.80
CA ASP A 94 5.41 -13.87 1.12
C ASP A 94 6.11 -14.11 2.47
N LYS A 95 6.85 -13.11 2.97
CA LYS A 95 7.60 -13.20 4.23
C LYS A 95 6.75 -12.96 5.48
N ILE A 96 5.59 -12.30 5.34
CA ILE A 96 4.64 -12.13 6.44
C ILE A 96 3.69 -13.33 6.60
N ARG A 97 3.94 -14.44 5.87
CA ARG A 97 3.14 -15.67 5.91
C ARG A 97 3.16 -16.31 7.30
N ILE A 98 1.97 -16.72 7.77
CA ILE A 98 1.78 -17.52 8.98
C ILE A 98 2.31 -18.96 8.75
N ALA A 99 3.25 -19.42 9.58
CA ALA A 99 3.58 -20.84 9.66
C ALA A 99 2.39 -21.58 10.31
N ARG A 100 1.99 -22.74 9.77
CA ARG A 100 0.83 -23.50 10.28
C ARG A 100 1.15 -24.26 11.59
N ASP A 101 2.35 -24.09 12.13
CA ASP A 101 2.91 -24.90 13.20
C ASP A 101 2.69 -24.25 14.56
N GLY A 102 1.44 -24.28 15.05
CA GLY A 102 1.02 -24.34 16.47
C GLY A 102 1.44 -23.23 17.46
N HIS A 103 2.44 -22.41 17.16
CA HIS A 103 2.87 -21.29 17.98
C HIS A 103 2.21 -20.03 17.42
N ARG A 104 1.45 -19.34 18.26
CA ARG A 104 0.86 -18.04 17.93
C ARG A 104 2.00 -17.08 17.60
N ASP A 105 2.26 -16.88 16.31
CA ASP A 105 3.17 -15.87 15.82
C ASP A 105 2.47 -14.51 15.92
N ILE A 106 2.73 -13.83 17.03
CA ILE A 106 2.08 -12.57 17.41
C ILE A 106 2.38 -11.44 16.39
N SER A 107 3.46 -11.55 15.59
CA SER A 107 3.86 -10.49 14.65
C SER A 107 3.20 -10.56 13.27
N GLY A 108 2.97 -11.75 12.71
CA GLY A 108 2.51 -11.91 11.32
C GLY A 108 1.01 -11.70 11.14
N GLU A 109 0.20 -12.22 12.07
CA GLU A 109 -1.26 -12.14 12.01
C GLU A 109 -1.77 -10.70 12.22
N GLY A 110 -1.17 -9.96 13.17
CA GLY A 110 -1.52 -8.55 13.42
C GLY A 110 -1.27 -7.67 12.20
N VAL A 111 -0.14 -7.85 11.52
CA VAL A 111 0.19 -7.11 10.28
C VAL A 111 -0.77 -7.47 9.15
N GLN A 112 -1.10 -8.75 8.97
CA GLN A 112 -2.06 -9.18 7.95
C GLN A 112 -3.45 -8.58 8.19
N ASN A 113 -3.95 -8.61 9.43
CA ASN A 113 -5.25 -8.04 9.78
C ASN A 113 -5.28 -6.52 9.59
N GLY A 114 -4.20 -5.82 9.96
CA GLY A 114 -4.04 -4.40 9.69
C GLY A 114 -4.08 -4.09 8.19
N LEU A 115 -3.34 -4.87 7.38
CA LEU A 115 -3.32 -4.70 5.92
C LEU A 115 -4.71 -4.94 5.31
N LEU A 116 -5.42 -6.00 5.71
CA LEU A 116 -6.78 -6.26 5.23
C LEU A 116 -7.72 -5.09 5.52
N THR A 117 -7.66 -4.56 6.74
CA THR A 117 -8.46 -3.40 7.14
C THR A 117 -8.16 -2.17 6.29
N LEU A 118 -6.90 -1.95 5.91
CA LEU A 118 -6.51 -0.87 4.99
C LEU A 118 -7.03 -1.11 3.57
N LEU A 119 -6.95 -2.34 3.07
CA LEU A 119 -7.40 -2.73 1.73
C LEU A 119 -8.93 -2.60 1.57
N ASP A 120 -9.69 -2.78 2.64
CA ASP A 120 -11.15 -2.57 2.68
C ASP A 120 -11.57 -1.09 2.61
N GLY A 121 -10.60 -0.15 2.70
CA GLY A 121 -10.86 1.28 2.52
C GLY A 121 -11.10 2.06 3.81
N ARG A 122 -10.40 1.69 4.90
CA ARG A 122 -10.41 2.45 6.17
C ARG A 122 -9.89 3.89 5.97
N ILE A 123 -10.49 4.84 6.70
CA ILE A 123 -9.97 6.21 6.82
C ILE A 123 -8.73 6.18 7.73
N VAL A 124 -7.58 6.55 7.17
CA VAL A 124 -6.30 6.66 7.89
C VAL A 124 -6.08 8.11 8.30
N HIS A 125 -5.73 8.33 9.56
CA HIS A 125 -5.43 9.66 10.09
C HIS A 125 -3.93 9.93 10.02
N VAL A 126 -3.50 10.67 9.00
CA VAL A 126 -2.11 11.09 8.86
C VAL A 126 -1.90 12.41 9.62
N ARG A 127 -0.88 12.46 10.49
CA ARG A 127 -0.47 13.71 11.15
C ARG A 127 0.27 14.60 10.15
N ASP A 128 -0.19 15.83 9.96
CA ASP A 128 0.48 16.80 9.09
C ASP A 128 1.46 17.65 9.91
N GLU A 129 2.74 17.35 9.78
CA GLU A 129 3.83 17.98 10.54
C GLU A 129 4.05 19.46 10.17
N ARG A 130 3.46 19.95 9.06
CA ARG A 130 3.58 21.36 8.65
C ARG A 130 2.95 22.35 9.62
N ARG A 131 1.97 21.93 10.43
CA ARG A 131 1.32 22.81 11.42
C ARG A 131 2.14 23.02 12.69
N ALA A 132 3.16 22.20 12.96
CA ALA A 132 3.94 22.32 14.19
C ALA A 132 4.98 23.45 14.15
N THR A 133 5.30 23.98 12.96
CA THR A 133 6.25 25.09 12.78
C THR A 133 5.62 26.47 12.71
N ASP A 134 4.29 26.58 12.69
CA ASP A 134 3.58 27.87 12.59
C ASP A 134 3.09 28.40 13.97
N GLU A 135 3.43 27.73 15.07
CA GLU A 135 3.08 28.15 16.46
C GLU A 135 4.30 28.63 17.28
N VAL A 136 5.42 28.94 16.62
CA VAL A 136 6.58 29.61 17.25
C VAL A 136 6.83 30.93 16.53
N ASP A 137 5.90 31.86 16.68
CA ASP A 137 6.10 33.31 16.55
C ASP A 137 5.02 34.06 17.37
#